data_AF-A0A529GC59-F1
#
_entry.id   AF-A0A529GC59-F1
#
_cell.length_a   1.000
_cell.length_b   1.000
_cell.length_c   1.000
_cell.angle_alpha   90.00
_cell.angle_beta   90.00
_cell.angle_gamma   90.00
#
_symmetry.space_group_name_H-M   'P 1'
#
loop_
_entity.id
_entity.type
_entity.pdbx_description
1 polymer ?
#
loop_
_entity_poly.entity_id
_entity_poly.type
_entity_poly.pdbx_seq_one_letter_code
_entity_poly.pdbx_strand_id
1 'polypeptide(L)' 'MKFPEKSLQVEHFNEPLLEFAYAQRSPHPKDGLFLYGPHAKAKSTREIRVGVVGTSNGIAHFRSWARK' A
#
# COMPACT_ATOMS: atom_id res chain seq x y z
N MET A 1 41.07 -15.65 13.94
CA MET A 1 41.27 -15.41 12.50
C MET A 1 41.01 -13.93 12.26
N LYS A 2 42.05 -13.13 11.95
CA LYS A 2 41.92 -11.69 11.70
C LYS A 2 41.90 -11.49 10.18
N PHE A 3 40.79 -10.99 9.65
CA PHE A 3 40.69 -10.65 8.22
C PHE A 3 41.51 -9.38 7.92
N PRO A 4 42.32 -9.36 6.83
CA PRO A 4 43.30 -8.31 6.56
C PRO A 4 42.77 -7.14 5.72
N GLU A 5 41.47 -7.08 5.41
CA GLU A 5 40.91 -6.05 4.55
C GLU A 5 40.18 -4.96 5.33
N LYS A 6 40.49 -3.69 5.03
CA LYS A 6 39.67 -2.55 5.43
C LYS A 6 38.32 -2.69 4.71
N SER A 7 37.31 -3.19 5.42
CA SER A 7 35.95 -3.16 4.92
C SER A 7 35.51 -1.72 4.71
N LEU A 8 34.84 -1.44 3.59
CA LEU A 8 34.18 -0.15 3.35
C LEU A 8 33.23 0.13 4.51
N GLN A 9 33.18 1.38 4.98
CA GLN A 9 32.21 1.79 5.99
C GLN A 9 30.81 1.65 5.39
N VAL A 10 29.98 0.82 6.02
CA VAL A 10 28.58 0.66 5.65
C VAL A 10 27.77 1.59 6.55
N GLU A 11 27.17 2.61 5.94
CA GLU A 11 26.21 3.47 6.63
C GLU A 11 24.82 2.82 6.56
N HIS A 12 24.16 2.71 7.71
CA HIS A 12 22.81 2.20 7.82
C HIS A 12 21.86 3.36 8.13
N PHE A 13 20.79 3.48 7.35
CA PHE A 13 19.73 4.45 7.59
C PHE A 13 18.50 3.74 8.14
N ASN A 14 17.88 4.36 9.15
CA ASN A 14 16.59 3.89 9.63
C ASN A 14 15.53 4.14 8.56
N GLU A 15 14.66 3.16 8.36
CA GLU A 15 13.50 3.34 7.48
C GLU A 15 12.59 4.45 8.04
N PRO A 16 12.17 5.42 7.20
CA PRO A 16 11.30 6.49 7.66
C PRO A 16 9.89 5.98 7.93
N LEU A 17 9.19 6.64 8.86
CA LEU A 17 7.78 6.39 9.07
C LEU A 17 6.94 7.06 7.99
N LEU A 18 5.86 6.40 7.58
CA LEU A 18 4.90 6.93 6.61
C LEU A 18 3.78 7.64 7.34
N GLU A 19 3.35 8.79 6.81
CA GLU A 19 2.26 9.59 7.36
C GLU A 19 0.95 9.35 6.60
N PHE A 20 -0.14 9.16 7.35
CA PHE A 20 -1.48 8.86 6.85
C PHE A 20 -2.46 9.95 7.31
N ALA A 21 -3.76 9.74 7.09
CA ALA A 21 -4.78 10.71 7.47
C ALA A 21 -4.60 11.18 8.93
N TYR A 22 -4.93 12.44 9.19
CA TYR A 22 -4.81 13.05 10.52
C TYR A 22 -3.40 12.94 11.14
N ALA A 23 -2.36 13.00 10.29
CA ALA A 23 -0.95 12.95 10.67
C ALA A 23 -0.51 11.70 11.45
N GLN A 24 -1.25 10.59 11.31
CA GLN A 24 -0.88 9.31 11.93
C GLN A 24 0.33 8.70 11.26
N ARG A 25 1.20 8.01 12.00
CA ARG A 25 2.45 7.45 11.48
C ARG A 25 2.50 5.93 11.65
N SER A 26 2.91 5.23 10.59
CA SER A 26 3.10 3.77 10.60
C SER A 26 4.30 3.38 9.73
N PRO A 27 5.09 2.37 10.12
CA PRO A 27 6.14 1.83 9.26
C PRO A 27 5.57 1.07 8.06
N HIS A 28 4.39 0.45 8.19
CA HIS A 28 3.81 -0.42 7.16
C HIS A 28 2.69 0.28 6.38
N PRO A 29 2.81 0.41 5.03
CA PRO A 29 1.80 1.06 4.19
C PRO A 29 0.41 0.45 4.31
N LYS A 30 0.33 -0.89 4.33
CA LYS A 30 -0.94 -1.63 4.42
C LYS A 30 -1.68 -1.29 5.71
N ASP A 31 -0.98 -1.34 6.84
CA ASP A 31 -1.59 -1.10 8.15
C ASP A 31 -1.99 0.36 8.29
N GLY A 32 -1.15 1.28 7.82
CA GLY A 32 -1.46 2.71 7.82
C GLY A 32 -2.71 3.05 6.98
N LEU A 33 -2.81 2.50 5.77
CA LEU A 33 -3.99 2.69 4.91
C LEU A 33 -5.24 2.04 5.50
N PHE A 34 -5.12 0.87 6.12
CA PHE A 34 -6.26 0.17 6.70
C PHE A 34 -6.80 0.86 7.97
N LEU A 35 -5.90 1.30 8.86
CA LEU A 35 -6.27 1.90 10.14
C LEU A 35 -6.65 3.38 10.02
N TYR A 36 -5.91 4.14 9.21
CA TYR A 36 -6.02 5.60 9.17
C TYR A 36 -6.56 6.10 7.82
N GLY A 37 -6.40 5.33 6.75
CA GLY A 37 -6.79 5.75 5.41
C GLY A 37 -5.74 6.61 4.70
N PRO A 38 -6.03 7.07 3.48
CA PRO A 38 -5.08 7.82 2.66
C PRO A 38 -4.73 9.18 3.28
N HIS A 39 -3.48 9.63 3.09
CA HIS A 39 -2.99 10.93 3.59
C HIS A 39 -3.88 12.10 3.16
N ALA A 40 -4.23 12.16 1.86
CA ALA A 40 -5.21 13.09 1.35
C ALA A 40 -6.57 12.41 1.18
N LYS A 41 -7.63 13.00 1.73
CA LYS A 41 -8.99 12.59 1.38
C LYS A 41 -9.28 12.99 -0.06
N ALA A 42 -9.63 12.02 -0.91
CA ALA A 42 -10.18 12.33 -2.22
C ALA A 42 -11.46 13.16 -2.03
N LYS A 43 -11.59 14.26 -2.79
CA LYS A 43 -12.82 15.05 -2.84
C LYS A 43 -13.94 14.17 -3.40
N SER A 44 -14.69 13.52 -2.51
CA SER A 44 -15.96 12.82 -2.75
C SER A 44 -16.17 12.27 -4.16
N THR A 45 -15.58 11.12 -4.47
CA THR A 45 -16.11 10.26 -5.54
C THR A 45 -17.02 9.24 -4.86
N ARG A 46 -18.25 9.66 -4.54
CA ARG A 46 -19.22 8.84 -3.80
C ARG A 46 -19.63 7.57 -4.57
N GLU A 47 -19.36 7.54 -5.87
CA GLU A 47 -19.73 6.47 -6.78
C GLU A 47 -18.55 6.16 -7.72
N ILE A 48 -18.07 4.90 -7.71
CA ILE A 48 -17.03 4.42 -8.62
C ILE A 48 -17.72 3.61 -9.72
N ARG A 49 -17.50 4.00 -10.99
CA ARG A 49 -17.99 3.24 -12.15
C ARG A 49 -16.87 2.37 -12.70
N VAL A 50 -17.10 1.07 -12.77
CA VAL A 50 -16.12 0.09 -13.25
C VAL A 50 -16.67 -0.63 -14.47
N GLY A 51 -15.95 -0.54 -15.60
CA GLY A 51 -16.21 -1.35 -16.79
C GLY A 51 -15.39 -2.64 -16.75
N VAL A 52 -16.00 -3.78 -17.10
CA VAL A 52 -15.32 -5.08 -17.10
C VAL A 52 -15.45 -5.71 -18.48
N VAL A 53 -14.31 -6.06 -19.07
CA VAL A 53 -14.21 -6.73 -20.37
C VAL A 53 -13.48 -8.04 -20.17
N GLY A 54 -14.09 -9.15 -20.58
CA GLY A 54 -13.52 -10.48 -20.42
C GLY A 54 -14.46 -11.56 -20.93
N THR A 55 -14.06 -12.82 -20.73
CA THR A 55 -14.90 -13.97 -21.06
C THR A 55 -16.14 -14.02 -20.18
N SER A 56 -17.15 -14.77 -20.60
CA SER A 56 -18.37 -15.02 -19.80
C SER A 56 -18.03 -15.51 -18.38
N ASN A 57 -17.09 -16.45 -18.27
CA ASN A 57 -16.62 -16.98 -16.98
C ASN A 57 -15.91 -15.91 -16.14
N GLY A 58 -15.02 -15.12 -16.74
CA GLY A 58 -14.32 -14.04 -16.03
C GLY A 58 -15.27 -12.98 -15.48
N ILE A 59 -16.26 -12.58 -16.29
CA ILE A 59 -17.32 -11.64 -15.88
C ILE A 59 -18.16 -12.25 -14.73
N ALA A 60 -18.46 -13.55 -14.78
CA ALA A 60 -19.19 -14.22 -13.70
C ALA A 60 -18.41 -14.22 -12.37
N HIS A 61 -17.09 -14.49 -12.41
CA HIS A 61 -16.23 -14.42 -11.23
C HIS A 61 -16.19 -13.01 -10.63
N PHE A 62 -16.00 -11.99 -11.47
CA PHE A 62 -16.02 -10.59 -11.02
C PHE A 62 -17.35 -10.22 -10.36
N ARG A 63 -18.48 -10.58 -10.97
CA ARG A 63 -19.82 -10.30 -10.42
C ARG A 63 -20.05 -10.97 -9.06
N SER A 64 -19.53 -12.16 -8.86
CA SER A 64 -19.60 -12.87 -7.57
C SER A 64 -18.77 -12.16 -6.50
N TRP A 65 -17.55 -11.76 -6.83
CA TRP A 65 -16.65 -11.04 -5.94
C TRP A 65 -17.17 -9.65 -5.57
N ALA A 66 -17.63 -8.85 -6.55
CA ALA A 66 -18.02 -7.46 -6.34
C ALA A 66 -19.35 -7.26 -5.58
N ARG A 67 -20.15 -8.32 -5.40
CA ARG A 67 -21.41 -8.28 -4.64
C ARG A 67 -21.23 -8.58 -3.14
N LYS A 68 -20.07 -9.09 -2.74
CA LYS A 68 -19.71 -9.34 -1.34
C LYS A 68 -18.97 -8.14 -0.77
#